data_AF-A0A318CKR0-F1
#
_entry.id   AF-A0A318CKR0-F1
#
_cell.length_a   1.000
_cell.length_b   1.000
_cell.length_c   1.000
_cell.angle_alpha   90.00
_cell.angle_beta   90.00
_cell.angle_gamma   90.00
#
_symmetry.space_group_name_H-M   'P 1'
#
loop_
_entity.id
_entity.type
_entity.pdbx_description
1 polymer ?
#
loop_
_entity_poly.entity_id
_entity_poly.type
_entity_poly.pdbx_seq_one_letter_code
_entity_poly.pdbx_strand_id
1 'polypeptide(L)'
;MAESDSHKRAKNKAAGQAGRTEAPLRGNRRLDALTPGKAIGIERSGTLAGLEKAAKRLKDSGKPQKVLQVPQKDMAKAAKAMQNVGTSGTVKNMGGTRRRSVPKKK
;
A
#
# COMPACT_ATOMS: atom_id res chain seq x y z
N MET A 1 13.80 15.32 -5.19
CA MET A 1 13.40 14.23 -6.12
C MET A 1 11.95 14.40 -6.48
N ALA A 2 11.63 14.52 -7.77
CA ALA A 2 10.25 14.58 -8.23
C ALA A 2 9.63 13.17 -8.20
N GLU A 3 8.35 13.09 -7.83
CA GLU A 3 7.58 11.85 -7.96
C GLU A 3 7.47 11.47 -9.44
N SER A 4 7.76 10.22 -9.80
CA SER A 4 7.61 9.78 -11.19
C SER A 4 6.13 9.79 -11.62
N ASP A 5 5.85 10.19 -12.87
CA ASP A 5 4.49 10.16 -13.45
C ASP A 5 3.83 8.79 -13.35
N SER A 6 4.67 7.76 -13.44
CA SER A 6 4.25 6.37 -13.30
C SER A 6 3.64 6.08 -11.92
N HIS A 7 4.17 6.71 -10.86
CA HIS A 7 3.67 6.60 -9.49
C HIS A 7 2.37 7.40 -9.31
N LYS A 8 2.32 8.62 -9.84
CA LYS A 8 1.13 9.47 -9.85
C LYS A 8 -0.07 8.78 -10.54
N ARG A 9 0.15 8.16 -11.69
CA ARG A 9 -0.88 7.34 -12.38
C ARG A 9 -1.35 6.16 -11.54
N ALA A 10 -0.44 5.54 -10.80
CA ALA A 10 -0.77 4.42 -9.92
C ALA A 10 -1.69 4.85 -8.77
N LYS A 11 -1.38 5.99 -8.15
CA LYS A 11 -2.22 6.60 -7.09
C LYS A 11 -3.63 6.86 -7.61
N ASN A 12 -3.75 7.52 -8.76
CA ASN A 12 -5.03 7.83 -9.37
C ASN A 12 -5.82 6.56 -9.70
N LYS A 13 -5.17 5.55 -10.26
CA LYS A 13 -5.80 4.25 -10.56
C LYS A 13 -6.24 3.51 -9.31
N ALA A 14 -5.46 3.59 -8.23
CA ALA A 14 -5.79 2.95 -6.96
C ALA A 14 -6.96 3.64 -6.24
N ALA A 15 -7.02 4.97 -6.28
CA ALA A 15 -8.11 5.75 -5.73
C ALA A 15 -9.45 5.46 -6.44
N GLY A 16 -9.43 5.36 -7.77
CA GLY A 16 -10.66 5.25 -8.56
C GLY A 16 -11.55 6.49 -8.42
N GLN A 17 -12.81 6.40 -8.86
CA GLN A 17 -13.72 7.54 -8.94
C GLN A 17 -14.14 8.12 -7.57
N ALA A 18 -14.08 7.31 -6.51
CA ALA A 18 -14.52 7.67 -5.16
C ALA A 18 -13.38 7.74 -4.12
N GLY A 19 -12.12 7.57 -4.55
CA GLY A 19 -10.96 7.59 -3.66
C GLY A 19 -10.25 8.93 -3.65
N ARG A 20 -9.65 9.27 -2.51
CA ARG A 20 -8.73 10.40 -2.40
C ARG A 20 -7.31 9.88 -2.54
N THR A 21 -6.55 10.47 -3.45
CA THR A 21 -5.10 10.28 -3.49
C THR A 21 -4.44 11.13 -2.42
N GLU A 22 -3.26 10.70 -1.95
CA GLU A 22 -2.45 11.48 -1.00
C GLU A 22 -3.14 11.81 0.32
N ALA A 23 -4.00 10.91 0.79
CA ALA A 23 -4.80 11.14 1.99
C ALA A 23 -3.89 11.37 3.22
N PRO A 24 -4.11 12.46 3.97
CA PRO A 24 -3.26 12.79 5.11
C PRO A 24 -3.37 11.74 6.21
N LEU A 25 -2.22 11.43 6.81
CA LEU A 25 -2.05 10.61 8.00
C LEU A 25 -1.42 11.48 9.10
N ARG A 26 -1.56 11.06 10.36
CA ARG A 26 -0.93 11.73 11.51
C ARG A 26 0.58 11.93 11.29
N GLY A 27 1.06 13.12 11.66
CA GLY A 27 2.48 13.50 11.59
C GLY A 27 2.95 13.90 10.19
N ASN A 28 2.12 14.61 9.42
CA ASN A 28 2.46 15.10 8.07
C ASN A 28 2.83 14.00 7.06
N ARG A 29 2.31 12.79 7.27
CA ARG A 29 2.50 11.64 6.36
C ARG A 29 1.30 11.55 5.43
N ARG A 30 1.46 10.89 4.27
CA ARG A 30 0.39 10.70 3.29
C ARG A 30 0.28 9.24 2.89
N LEU A 31 -0.95 8.78 2.69
CA LEU A 31 -1.26 7.48 2.08
C LEU A 31 -1.54 7.68 0.60
N ASP A 32 -1.11 6.73 -0.24
CA ASP A 32 -1.19 6.88 -1.69
C ASP A 32 -2.62 6.98 -2.20
N ALA A 33 -3.52 6.11 -1.72
CA ALA A 33 -4.94 6.23 -1.98
C ALA A 33 -5.79 5.73 -0.79
N LEU A 34 -6.92 6.41 -0.56
CA LEU A 34 -7.87 6.10 0.50
C LEU A 34 -9.29 6.14 -0.05
N THR A 35 -10.05 5.07 0.18
CA THR A 35 -11.50 5.02 -0.05
C THR A 35 -12.23 4.82 1.30
N PRO A 36 -13.57 4.94 1.36
CA PRO A 36 -14.31 4.80 2.62
C PRO A 36 -13.97 3.51 3.39
N GLY A 37 -13.85 2.37 2.70
CA GLY A 37 -13.57 1.07 3.30
C GLY A 37 -12.13 0.55 3.17
N LYS A 38 -11.27 1.20 2.39
CA LYS A 38 -9.97 0.62 1.98
C LYS A 38 -8.84 1.65 1.96
N ALA A 39 -7.71 1.26 2.53
CA ALA A 39 -6.44 1.97 2.42
C ALA A 39 -5.55 1.28 1.41
N ILE A 40 -4.93 2.03 0.50
CA ILE A 40 -4.04 1.51 -0.53
C ILE A 40 -2.70 2.26 -0.47
N GLY A 41 -1.62 1.50 -0.35
CA GLY A 41 -0.25 1.97 -0.44
C GLY A 41 0.42 1.41 -1.68
N ILE A 42 1.26 2.20 -2.33
CA ILE A 42 2.00 1.80 -3.53
C ILE A 42 3.48 1.93 -3.22
N GLU A 43 4.23 0.85 -3.41
CA GLU A 43 5.68 0.85 -3.20
C GLU A 43 6.36 0.18 -4.38
N ARG A 44 7.24 0.93 -5.06
CA ARG A 44 7.87 0.50 -6.33
C ARG A 44 9.36 0.28 -6.21
N SER A 45 10.00 0.76 -5.16
CA SER A 45 11.45 0.63 -4.98
C SER A 45 11.88 -0.82 -4.73
N GLY A 46 10.98 -1.67 -4.20
CA GLY A 46 11.28 -3.05 -3.83
C GLY A 46 12.23 -3.18 -2.63
N THR A 47 12.59 -2.06 -2.00
CA THR A 47 13.42 -2.03 -0.79
C THR A 47 12.60 -2.50 0.42
N LEU A 48 13.22 -3.27 1.32
CA LEU A 48 12.51 -3.76 2.51
C LEU A 48 12.04 -2.60 3.39
N ALA A 49 12.90 -1.61 3.61
CA ALA A 49 12.57 -0.42 4.39
C ALA A 49 11.39 0.38 3.79
N GLY A 50 11.32 0.53 2.46
CA GLY A 50 10.18 1.16 1.78
C GLY A 50 8.89 0.37 1.97
N LEU A 51 8.96 -0.95 1.80
CA LEU A 51 7.81 -1.85 1.97
C LEU A 51 7.27 -1.83 3.41
N GLU A 52 8.15 -1.83 4.41
CA GLU A 52 7.77 -1.72 5.82
C GLU A 52 7.17 -0.35 6.13
N LYS A 53 7.75 0.73 5.60
CA LYS A 53 7.20 2.09 5.74
C LYS A 53 5.80 2.20 5.14
N ALA A 54 5.58 1.62 3.96
CA ALA A 54 4.26 1.55 3.33
C ALA A 54 3.27 0.70 4.16
N ALA A 55 3.69 -0.45 4.67
CA ALA A 55 2.89 -1.29 5.55
C ALA A 55 2.52 -0.58 6.88
N LYS A 56 3.42 0.26 7.40
CA LYS A 56 3.18 1.08 8.61
C LYS A 56 2.15 2.16 8.34
N ARG A 57 2.23 2.86 7.19
CA ARG A 57 1.19 3.81 6.74
C ARG A 57 -0.18 3.15 6.61
N LEU A 58 -0.23 1.93 6.06
CA LEU A 58 -1.46 1.14 5.97
C LEU A 58 -2.02 0.78 7.35
N LYS A 59 -1.16 0.43 8.32
CA LYS A 59 -1.57 0.20 9.71
C LYS A 59 -2.22 1.45 10.31
N ASP A 60 -1.52 2.58 10.17
CA ASP A 60 -1.90 3.87 10.76
C ASP A 60 -3.17 4.47 10.13
N SER A 61 -3.55 4.01 8.94
CA SER A 61 -4.80 4.42 8.29
C SER A 61 -6.06 4.01 9.07
N GLY A 62 -5.97 3.03 9.97
CA GLY A 62 -7.10 2.49 10.73
C GLY A 62 -8.18 1.78 9.89
N LYS A 63 -8.00 1.69 8.56
CA LYS A 63 -9.03 1.10 7.68
C LYS A 63 -9.10 -0.43 7.82
N PRO A 64 -10.31 -1.02 7.69
CA PRO A 64 -10.49 -2.46 7.80
C PRO A 64 -9.79 -3.19 6.65
N GLN A 65 -9.95 -2.71 5.41
CA GLN A 65 -9.25 -3.27 4.25
C GLN A 65 -7.96 -2.50 3.98
N LYS A 66 -6.84 -3.21 3.90
CA LYS A 66 -5.51 -2.64 3.62
C LYS A 66 -4.91 -3.35 2.41
N VAL A 67 -4.44 -2.60 1.43
CA VAL A 67 -3.85 -3.13 0.21
C VAL A 67 -2.50 -2.51 -0.04
N LEU A 68 -1.47 -3.34 -0.21
CA LEU A 68 -0.13 -2.91 -0.61
C LEU A 68 0.10 -3.33 -2.06
N GLN A 69 0.26 -2.37 -2.96
CA GLN A 69 0.49 -2.61 -4.38
C GLN A 69 1.97 -2.48 -4.73
N VAL A 70 2.54 -3.53 -5.32
CA VAL A 70 3.99 -3.65 -5.55
C VAL A 70 4.30 -4.26 -6.92
N PRO A 71 5.53 -4.13 -7.43
CA PRO A 71 6.01 -4.95 -8.55
C PRO A 71 5.83 -6.45 -8.25
N GLN A 72 5.52 -7.25 -9.27
CA GLN A 72 5.21 -8.66 -9.09
C GLN A 72 6.35 -9.45 -8.40
N LYS A 73 7.60 -9.14 -8.74
CA LYS A 73 8.80 -9.75 -8.15
C LYS A 73 8.91 -9.52 -6.63
N ASP A 74 8.35 -8.42 -6.13
CA ASP A 74 8.47 -8.01 -4.72
C ASP A 74 7.28 -8.45 -3.87
N MET A 75 6.28 -9.15 -4.42
CA MET A 75 5.08 -9.55 -3.68
C MET A 75 5.37 -10.40 -2.44
N ALA A 76 6.33 -11.32 -2.52
CA ALA A 76 6.71 -12.16 -1.37
C ALA A 76 7.38 -11.33 -0.27
N LYS A 77 8.27 -10.41 -0.66
CA LYS A 77 8.96 -9.48 0.26
C LYS A 77 7.97 -8.52 0.91
N ALA A 78 7.00 -8.01 0.15
CA ALA A 78 5.94 -7.15 0.65
C ALA A 78 5.04 -7.84 1.68
N ALA A 79 4.71 -9.12 1.46
CA ALA A 79 3.95 -9.90 2.43
C ALA A 79 4.71 -10.06 3.75
N LYS A 80 6.02 -10.33 3.68
CA LYS A 80 6.90 -10.41 4.86
C LYS A 80 6.98 -9.07 5.60
N ALA A 81 7.16 -7.97 4.87
CA ALA A 81 7.16 -6.62 5.45
C ALA A 81 5.84 -6.29 6.18
N MET A 82 4.69 -6.65 5.60
CA MET A 82 3.39 -6.48 6.27
C MET A 82 3.30 -7.31 7.56
N GLN A 83 3.78 -8.55 7.55
CA GLN A 83 3.82 -9.42 8.73
C GLN A 83 4.75 -8.85 9.83
N ASN A 84 5.95 -8.38 9.45
CA ASN A 84 6.91 -7.77 10.38
C ASN A 84 6.31 -6.56 11.11
N VAL A 85 5.57 -5.72 10.40
CA VAL A 85 4.90 -4.53 10.97
C VAL A 85 3.65 -4.91 11.80
N GLY A 86 3.20 -6.16 11.71
CA GLY A 86 1.98 -6.64 12.35
C GLY A 86 0.71 -6.11 11.68
N THR A 87 0.75 -5.91 10.36
CA THR A 87 -0.38 -5.44 9.55
C THR A 87 -0.96 -6.59 8.73
N SER A 88 -2.25 -6.85 8.89
CA SER A 88 -2.99 -7.74 8.00
C SER A 88 -3.48 -7.00 6.75
N GLY A 89 -3.70 -7.71 5.65
CA GLY A 89 -4.28 -7.13 4.44
C GLY A 89 -3.95 -7.93 3.18
N THR A 90 -3.94 -7.25 2.05
CA THR A 90 -3.73 -7.88 0.74
C THR A 90 -2.54 -7.24 0.04
N VAL A 91 -1.60 -8.06 -0.42
CA VAL A 91 -0.56 -7.63 -1.37
C VAL A 91 -1.09 -7.86 -2.78
N LYS A 92 -1.03 -6.84 -3.64
CA LYS A 92 -1.48 -6.91 -5.04
C LYS A 92 -0.33 -6.52 -5.98
N ASN A 93 -0.23 -7.16 -7.14
CA ASN A 93 0.72 -6.70 -8.14
C ASN A 93 0.23 -5.41 -8.82
N MET A 94 1.13 -4.64 -9.43
CA MET A 94 0.76 -3.40 -10.15
C MET A 94 -0.26 -3.62 -11.27
N GLY A 95 -0.18 -4.74 -11.99
CA GLY A 95 -1.16 -5.12 -13.03
C GLY A 95 -2.53 -5.52 -12.48
N GLY A 96 -2.61 -5.83 -11.19
CA GLY A 96 -3.82 -6.20 -10.48
C GLY A 96 -4.35 -7.61 -10.75
N THR A 97 -3.62 -8.41 -11.51
CA THR A 97 -3.94 -9.80 -11.87
C THR A 97 -3.61 -10.79 -10.75
N ARG A 98 -2.65 -10.48 -9.89
CA ARG A 98 -2.18 -11.35 -8.81
C ARG A 98 -2.37 -10.68 -7.46
N ARG A 99 -2.81 -11.47 -6.48
CA ARG A 99 -3.00 -11.04 -5.09
C ARG A 99 -2.57 -12.12 -4.12
N ARG A 100 -2.08 -11.70 -2.95
CA ARG A 100 -1.72 -12.57 -1.83
C ARG A 100 -2.33 -11.99 -0.55
N SER A 101 -3.04 -12.83 0.20
CA SER A 101 -3.56 -12.45 1.51
C SER A 101 -2.47 -12.54 2.57
N VAL A 102 -2.44 -11.56 3.47
CA VAL A 102 -1.59 -11.51 4.66
C VAL A 102 -2.51 -11.62 5.88
N PRO A 103 -2.50 -12.77 6.58
CA PRO A 103 -3.37 -12.98 7.73
C PRO A 103 -2.96 -12.09 8.90
N LYS A 104 -3.91 -11.80 9.79
CA LYS A 104 -3.62 -11.16 11.07
C LYS A 104 -2.83 -12.15 11.93
N LYS A 105 -1.69 -11.70 12.49
CA LYS A 105 -0.96 -12.47 13.50
C LYS A 105 -1.92 -12.63 14.70
N LYS A 106 -2.26 -13.87 15.03
CA LYS A 106 -3.07 -14.20 16.22
C LYS A 106 -2.28 -13.86 17.48
#